data_AF-A0A9E3U7W8-F1
#
_entry.id   AF-A0A9E3U7W8-F1
#
_cell.length_a   1.000
_cell.length_b   1.000
_cell.length_c   1.000
_cell.angle_alpha   90.00
_cell.angle_beta   90.00
_cell.angle_gamma   90.00
#
_symmetry.space_group_name_H-M   'P 1'
#
loop_
_entity.id
_entity.type
_entity.pdbx_description
1 polymer ?
#
loop_
_entity_poly.entity_id
_entity_poly.type
_entity_poly.pdbx_seq_one_letter_code
_entity_poly.pdbx_strand_id
1 'polypeptide(L)'
;MSLRSRLARLSVSSPAHTPDPVPASAPTLLDDLRARMDAVLSRTRAEPPRAPPPVDVPDLPFCVEHTAEGPLHVRTLRLSGAHRVGRAPVTAARAASSELLALLALDPAIASCDPRGALYLDTETTGLGPGAGTVAFLVGLALWDEEAGLLVEQLLVRQLGEEAPVLARVAERLARASMLVTFNGKSFDMPVLRTRFVMNRVPPFREPPHLDLVHVARRLHKARNIGARLGAVERAVLGFVREGDVPSGEVSQCYLHFLRTADPRALLGVVDHNAWDVISMAALVGLYGEPLEGSALEPEDLVGVARTLKRAGYNDRAFEIADAACARGAGDAGVRARAEIAKARGDKARALADFEALAASVDDASVRLELAKLYEHHAKDAARALALVEAGTGEKADRRAHRAARLARKVEAKGTSGKLW
;
A
#
# COMPACT_ATOMS: atom_id res chain seq x y z
N MET A 1 7.88 -43.01 -84.42
CA MET A 1 9.32 -43.33 -84.24
C MET A 1 9.63 -43.33 -82.75
N SER A 2 10.10 -44.46 -82.19
CA SER A 2 10.17 -44.64 -80.73
C SER A 2 11.46 -44.09 -80.12
N LEU A 3 11.36 -43.69 -78.84
CA LEU A 3 12.44 -43.12 -78.00
C LEU A 3 13.74 -43.95 -77.97
N ARG A 4 13.73 -45.21 -78.41
CA ARG A 4 14.91 -46.08 -78.51
C ARG A 4 15.96 -45.55 -79.50
N SER A 5 15.60 -44.73 -80.48
CA SER A 5 16.58 -44.16 -81.44
C SER A 5 17.31 -42.91 -80.92
N ARG A 6 16.87 -42.30 -79.80
CA ARG A 6 17.58 -41.18 -79.15
C ARG A 6 18.61 -41.64 -78.11
N LEU A 7 18.53 -42.89 -77.65
CA LEU A 7 19.40 -43.46 -76.61
C LEU A 7 20.72 -44.06 -77.12
N ALA A 8 21.00 -44.03 -78.43
CA ALA A 8 22.16 -44.69 -79.03
C ALA A 8 23.28 -43.73 -79.51
N ARG A 9 23.21 -42.42 -79.20
CA ARG A 9 24.20 -41.43 -79.70
C ARG A 9 25.13 -40.81 -78.66
N LEU A 10 25.16 -41.29 -77.42
CA LEU A 10 26.07 -40.75 -76.41
C LEU A 10 26.67 -41.88 -75.56
N SER A 11 27.54 -42.66 -76.19
CA SER A 11 28.49 -43.54 -75.49
C SER A 11 29.90 -43.06 -75.81
N VAL A 12 30.62 -42.48 -74.84
CA VAL A 12 32.08 -42.64 -74.72
C VAL A 12 32.43 -42.61 -73.22
N SER A 13 33.12 -43.65 -72.77
CA SER A 13 33.66 -43.82 -71.42
C SER A 13 35.08 -43.25 -71.30
N SER A 14 35.46 -42.79 -70.11
CA SER A 14 36.85 -42.77 -69.59
C SER A 14 36.85 -42.48 -68.07
N PRO A 15 37.93 -42.83 -67.34
CA PRO A 15 37.88 -43.89 -66.31
C PRO A 15 37.80 -43.45 -64.83
N ALA A 16 37.76 -44.47 -63.98
CA ALA A 16 37.48 -44.52 -62.54
C ALA A 16 38.31 -43.58 -61.65
N HIS A 17 37.61 -43.00 -60.66
CA HIS A 17 38.19 -42.43 -59.45
C HIS A 17 37.43 -42.98 -58.24
N THR A 18 38.14 -43.70 -57.38
CA THR A 18 37.66 -44.22 -56.09
C THR A 18 37.51 -43.06 -55.09
N PRO A 19 36.36 -42.88 -54.41
CA PRO A 19 36.28 -41.94 -53.30
C PRO A 19 36.74 -42.57 -51.99
N ASP A 20 37.54 -41.81 -51.23
CA ASP A 20 38.05 -42.10 -49.89
C ASP A 20 36.95 -42.32 -48.83
N PRO A 21 37.25 -43.00 -47.70
CA PRO A 21 36.28 -43.22 -46.63
C PRO A 21 35.94 -41.94 -45.87
N VAL A 22 34.65 -41.71 -45.62
CA VAL A 22 34.11 -40.61 -44.82
C VAL A 22 34.38 -40.86 -43.32
N PRO A 23 34.95 -39.92 -42.56
CA PRO A 23 35.21 -40.11 -41.13
C PRO A 23 33.92 -39.98 -40.29
N ALA A 24 33.90 -40.67 -39.15
CA ALA A 24 32.79 -40.77 -38.21
C ALA A 24 32.25 -39.41 -37.74
N SER A 25 30.92 -39.29 -37.66
CA SER A 25 30.19 -38.07 -37.28
C SER A 25 30.51 -37.62 -35.85
N ALA A 26 30.86 -36.35 -35.69
CA ALA A 26 30.96 -35.66 -34.40
C ALA A 26 29.61 -35.65 -33.65
N PRO A 27 29.60 -35.66 -32.30
CA PRO A 27 28.37 -35.66 -31.50
C PRO A 27 27.54 -34.40 -31.79
N THR A 28 26.24 -34.58 -31.91
CA THR A 28 25.34 -33.49 -32.29
C THR A 28 25.13 -32.53 -31.11
N LEU A 29 24.90 -31.26 -31.41
CA LEU A 29 24.64 -30.19 -30.43
C LEU A 29 23.48 -30.53 -29.46
N LEU A 30 22.58 -31.43 -29.89
CA LEU A 30 21.47 -31.99 -29.10
C LEU A 30 21.94 -32.97 -28.02
N ASP A 31 22.97 -33.77 -28.27
CA ASP A 31 23.52 -34.72 -27.31
C ASP A 31 24.27 -33.98 -26.20
N ASP A 32 24.98 -32.91 -26.58
CA ASP A 32 25.67 -32.02 -25.64
C ASP A 32 24.66 -31.23 -24.77
N LEU A 33 23.50 -30.85 -25.33
CA LEU A 33 22.42 -30.22 -24.58
C LEU A 33 21.76 -31.19 -23.59
N ARG A 34 21.50 -32.44 -24.01
CA ARG A 34 20.95 -33.49 -23.13
C ARG A 34 21.89 -33.82 -21.99
N ALA A 35 23.19 -33.96 -22.26
CA ALA A 35 24.18 -34.22 -21.22
C ALA A 35 24.27 -33.07 -20.20
N ARG A 36 24.14 -31.81 -20.65
CA ARG A 36 24.09 -30.64 -19.75
C ARG A 36 22.80 -30.59 -18.93
N MET A 37 21.65 -30.92 -19.53
CA MET A 37 20.38 -31.00 -18.81
C MET A 37 20.42 -32.11 -17.74
N ASP A 38 20.93 -33.29 -18.07
CA ASP A 38 21.08 -34.39 -17.12
C ASP A 38 22.08 -34.06 -16.01
N ALA A 39 23.16 -33.34 -16.31
CA ALA A 39 24.11 -32.87 -15.30
C ALA A 39 23.51 -31.82 -14.34
N VAL A 40 22.57 -31.00 -14.81
CA VAL A 40 21.85 -30.01 -13.97
C VAL A 40 20.77 -30.69 -13.13
N LEU A 41 20.05 -31.66 -13.72
CA LEU A 41 19.00 -32.43 -13.04
C LEU A 41 19.57 -33.41 -12.00
N SER A 42 20.76 -33.95 -12.24
CA SER A 42 21.47 -34.81 -11.27
C SER A 42 22.08 -34.03 -10.11
N ARG A 43 22.52 -32.78 -10.33
CA ARG A 43 22.96 -31.86 -9.26
C ARG A 43 21.81 -31.36 -8.37
N THR A 44 20.56 -31.54 -8.80
CA THR A 44 19.35 -31.14 -8.05
C THR A 44 18.66 -32.29 -7.31
N ARG A 45 19.22 -33.51 -7.34
CA ARG A 45 18.86 -34.54 -6.36
C ARG A 45 19.46 -34.15 -5.01
N ALA A 46 18.76 -33.28 -4.30
CA ALA A 46 18.99 -33.06 -2.88
C ALA A 46 18.88 -34.41 -2.16
N GLU A 47 19.81 -34.70 -1.25
CA GLU A 47 19.59 -35.75 -0.26
C GLU A 47 18.22 -35.52 0.40
N PRO A 48 17.44 -36.59 0.66
CA PRO A 48 16.21 -36.43 1.43
C PRO A 48 16.59 -35.72 2.73
N PRO A 49 15.88 -34.62 3.08
CA PRO A 49 16.22 -33.84 4.27
C PRO A 49 16.25 -34.79 5.47
N ARG A 50 17.35 -34.73 6.22
CA ARG A 50 17.48 -35.48 7.48
C ARG A 50 16.23 -35.20 8.31
N ALA A 51 15.52 -36.27 8.70
CA ALA A 51 14.29 -36.15 9.47
C ALA A 51 14.57 -35.22 10.67
N PRO A 52 13.75 -34.17 10.87
CA PRO A 52 13.95 -33.27 11.99
C PRO A 52 13.92 -34.07 13.29
N PRO A 53 14.66 -33.64 14.33
CA PRO A 53 14.52 -34.24 15.65
C PRO A 53 13.04 -34.26 16.07
N PRO A 54 12.58 -35.29 16.80
CA PRO A 54 11.19 -35.36 17.27
C PRO A 54 10.81 -34.03 17.93
N VAL A 55 9.76 -33.41 17.41
CA VAL A 55 9.33 -32.08 17.83
C VAL A 55 8.37 -32.27 19.00
N ASP A 56 8.79 -31.86 20.19
CA ASP A 56 7.96 -31.86 21.42
C ASP A 56 7.09 -30.60 21.50
N VAL A 57 6.58 -30.16 20.35
CA VAL A 57 5.77 -28.95 20.16
C VAL A 57 4.53 -29.36 19.39
N PRO A 58 3.32 -28.91 19.78
CA PRO A 58 2.12 -29.16 18.99
C PRO A 58 2.29 -28.69 17.54
N ASP A 59 1.68 -29.41 16.58
CA ASP A 59 1.64 -29.02 15.16
C ASP A 59 1.06 -27.59 15.01
N LEU A 60 1.18 -27.03 13.81
CA LEU A 60 0.61 -25.71 13.51
C LEU A 60 -0.88 -25.65 13.92
N PRO A 61 -1.35 -24.52 14.46
CA PRO A 61 -2.69 -24.38 15.05
C PRO A 61 -3.80 -24.27 13.99
N PHE A 62 -3.82 -25.17 13.01
CA PHE A 62 -4.79 -25.23 11.92
C PHE A 62 -5.57 -26.53 11.97
N CYS A 63 -6.89 -26.42 11.88
CA CYS A 63 -7.77 -27.56 11.63
C CYS A 63 -7.86 -27.83 10.12
N VAL A 64 -8.19 -29.07 9.75
CA VAL A 64 -8.43 -29.44 8.36
C VAL A 64 -9.94 -29.47 8.11
N GLU A 65 -10.41 -28.63 7.20
CA GLU A 65 -11.75 -28.71 6.63
C GLU A 65 -11.68 -29.41 5.26
N HIS A 66 -12.55 -30.37 5.01
CA HIS A 66 -12.64 -30.99 3.69
C HIS A 66 -13.61 -30.21 2.80
N THR A 67 -13.11 -29.68 1.69
CA THR A 67 -13.89 -28.90 0.72
C THR A 67 -13.96 -29.62 -0.62
N ALA A 68 -14.80 -29.12 -1.54
CA ALA A 68 -14.88 -29.64 -2.90
C ALA A 68 -13.55 -29.50 -3.68
N GLU A 69 -12.71 -28.51 -3.31
CA GLU A 69 -11.42 -28.21 -3.94
C GLU A 69 -10.25 -28.92 -3.23
N GLY A 70 -10.51 -29.69 -2.17
CA GLY A 70 -9.49 -30.39 -1.39
C GLY A 70 -9.44 -29.99 0.09
N PRO A 71 -8.41 -30.45 0.83
CA PRO A 71 -8.23 -30.11 2.25
C PRO A 71 -7.86 -28.63 2.41
N LEU A 72 -8.58 -27.94 3.28
CA LEU A 72 -8.33 -26.56 3.67
C LEU A 72 -7.76 -26.52 5.08
N HIS A 73 -6.56 -25.96 5.25
CA HIS A 73 -5.98 -25.72 6.57
C HIS A 73 -6.43 -24.35 7.06
N VAL A 74 -7.25 -24.34 8.12
CA VAL A 74 -7.85 -23.13 8.68
C VAL A 74 -7.59 -22.99 10.17
N ARG A 75 -7.19 -21.79 10.58
CA ARG A 75 -7.17 -21.36 11.99
C ARG A 75 -8.22 -20.29 12.17
N THR A 76 -8.99 -20.41 13.25
CA THR A 76 -10.01 -19.42 13.61
C THR A 76 -9.75 -18.87 15.00
N LEU A 77 -9.72 -17.54 15.14
CA LEU A 77 -9.70 -16.85 16.43
C LEU A 77 -10.96 -16.00 16.56
N ARG A 78 -11.62 -16.10 17.70
CA ARG A 78 -12.80 -15.30 18.04
C ARG A 78 -12.41 -14.26 19.08
N LEU A 79 -12.37 -13.01 18.66
CA LEU A 79 -12.02 -11.90 19.53
C LEU A 79 -13.30 -11.24 20.02
N SER A 80 -13.48 -11.23 21.35
CA SER A 80 -14.59 -10.51 21.95
C SER A 80 -14.59 -9.04 21.52
N GLY A 81 -15.75 -8.42 21.59
CA GLY A 81 -15.87 -7.00 21.29
C GLY A 81 -15.06 -6.05 22.20
N ALA A 82 -14.54 -6.56 23.33
CA ALA A 82 -13.68 -5.83 24.24
C ALA A 82 -12.19 -5.93 23.87
N HIS A 83 -11.81 -6.73 22.88
CA HIS A 83 -10.41 -6.86 22.45
C HIS A 83 -9.86 -5.51 21.97
N ARG A 84 -8.59 -5.24 22.30
CA ARG A 84 -7.92 -3.98 22.03
C ARG A 84 -6.56 -4.22 21.40
N VAL A 85 -6.20 -3.31 20.50
CA VAL A 85 -4.85 -3.14 20.00
C VAL A 85 -4.31 -1.85 20.58
N GLY A 86 -3.46 -1.98 21.61
CA GLY A 86 -3.05 -0.86 22.44
C GLY A 86 -4.25 -0.12 23.01
N ARG A 87 -4.40 1.17 22.67
CA ARG A 87 -5.52 1.99 23.17
C ARG A 87 -6.86 1.79 22.42
N ALA A 88 -6.85 1.23 21.22
CA ALA A 88 -8.03 1.18 20.36
C ALA A 88 -8.80 -0.14 20.49
N PRO A 89 -10.12 -0.12 20.79
CA PRO A 89 -10.95 -1.32 20.74
C PRO A 89 -11.28 -1.69 19.29
N VAL A 90 -11.19 -2.97 18.95
CA VAL A 90 -11.48 -3.41 17.57
C VAL A 90 -12.94 -3.16 17.18
N THR A 91 -13.87 -3.18 18.14
CA THR A 91 -15.31 -2.95 17.89
C THR A 91 -15.65 -1.57 17.37
N ALA A 92 -14.80 -0.56 17.61
CA ALA A 92 -15.00 0.77 17.06
C ALA A 92 -15.12 0.74 15.52
N ALA A 93 -14.47 -0.22 14.85
CA ALA A 93 -14.57 -0.37 13.40
C ALA A 93 -16.00 -0.64 12.92
N ARG A 94 -16.88 -1.28 13.71
CA ARG A 94 -18.28 -1.54 13.34
C ARG A 94 -19.14 -0.27 13.28
N ALA A 95 -18.71 0.77 13.98
CA ALA A 95 -19.38 2.06 14.07
C ALA A 95 -18.60 3.18 13.35
N ALA A 96 -17.52 2.83 12.65
CA ALA A 96 -16.72 3.77 11.89
C ALA A 96 -17.57 4.51 10.85
N SER A 97 -17.41 5.83 10.72
CA SER A 97 -18.08 6.57 9.65
C SER A 97 -17.44 6.25 8.31
N SER A 98 -18.16 5.52 7.45
CA SER A 98 -17.76 5.24 6.06
C SER A 98 -17.57 6.51 5.25
N GLU A 99 -18.35 7.56 5.52
CA GLU A 99 -18.19 8.86 4.87
C GLU A 99 -16.86 9.50 5.26
N LEU A 100 -16.49 9.48 6.55
CA LEU A 100 -15.20 9.98 6.98
C LEU A 100 -14.06 9.15 6.37
N LEU A 101 -14.15 7.82 6.42
CA LEU A 101 -13.15 6.94 5.81
C LEU A 101 -12.99 7.21 4.31
N ALA A 102 -14.08 7.43 3.57
CA ALA A 102 -14.06 7.81 2.16
C ALA A 102 -13.32 9.13 1.92
N LEU A 103 -13.59 10.15 2.74
CA LEU A 103 -12.89 11.44 2.67
C LEU A 103 -11.40 11.29 2.98
N LEU A 104 -11.05 10.53 4.02
CA LEU A 104 -9.66 10.30 4.40
C LEU A 104 -8.91 9.46 3.37
N ALA A 105 -9.60 8.52 2.72
CA ALA A 105 -9.09 7.70 1.63
C ALA A 105 -8.97 8.47 0.31
N LEU A 106 -9.72 9.57 0.16
CA LEU A 106 -9.98 10.25 -1.12
C LEU A 106 -10.61 9.31 -2.16
N ASP A 107 -11.52 8.46 -1.68
CA ASP A 107 -12.20 7.45 -2.50
C ASP A 107 -13.70 7.44 -2.16
N PRO A 108 -14.55 8.07 -2.99
CA PRO A 108 -15.99 8.16 -2.70
C PRO A 108 -16.70 6.82 -2.74
N ALA A 109 -16.12 5.77 -3.34
CA ALA A 109 -16.73 4.44 -3.40
C ALA A 109 -16.89 3.80 -2.01
N ILE A 110 -16.13 4.26 -1.00
CA ILE A 110 -16.20 3.76 0.37
C ILE A 110 -17.40 4.35 1.14
N ALA A 111 -17.93 5.51 0.73
CA ALA A 111 -18.88 6.27 1.53
C ALA A 111 -20.20 5.51 1.79
N SER A 112 -20.60 4.63 0.87
CA SER A 112 -21.83 3.83 0.98
C SER A 112 -21.61 2.42 1.53
N CYS A 113 -20.39 2.06 1.94
CA CYS A 113 -20.09 0.74 2.48
C CYS A 113 -20.57 0.62 3.93
N ASP A 114 -21.09 -0.55 4.33
CA ASP A 114 -21.36 -0.85 5.74
C ASP A 114 -20.10 -1.40 6.41
N PRO A 115 -19.51 -0.74 7.42
CA PRO A 115 -18.32 -1.23 8.12
C PRO A 115 -18.50 -2.59 8.78
N ARG A 116 -19.74 -3.00 9.08
CA ARG A 116 -20.04 -4.33 9.63
C ARG A 116 -19.83 -5.44 8.62
N GLY A 117 -19.91 -5.13 7.32
CA GLY A 117 -19.58 -6.05 6.23
C GLY A 117 -18.13 -5.97 5.76
N ALA A 118 -17.25 -5.26 6.48
CA ALA A 118 -15.86 -5.12 6.09
C ALA A 118 -15.10 -6.44 6.19
N LEU A 119 -14.27 -6.72 5.18
CA LEU A 119 -13.28 -7.80 5.19
C LEU A 119 -11.89 -7.20 5.28
N TYR A 120 -11.17 -7.53 6.35
CA TYR A 120 -9.75 -7.20 6.50
C TYR A 120 -8.92 -8.32 5.91
N LEU A 121 -7.89 -8.00 5.13
CA LEU A 121 -7.08 -8.99 4.43
C LEU A 121 -5.60 -8.61 4.46
N ASP A 122 -4.78 -9.60 4.79
CA ASP A 122 -3.31 -9.54 4.71
C ASP A 122 -2.78 -10.88 4.19
N THR A 123 -1.70 -10.85 3.39
CA THR A 123 -1.09 -12.06 2.84
C THR A 123 0.39 -12.17 3.15
N GLU A 124 0.81 -13.37 3.53
CA GLU A 124 2.21 -13.75 3.53
C GLU A 124 2.53 -14.54 2.28
N THR A 125 3.63 -14.16 1.63
CA THR A 125 3.94 -14.64 0.29
C THR A 125 5.37 -15.14 0.16
N THR A 126 5.61 -16.00 -0.83
CA THR A 126 6.93 -16.56 -1.11
C THR A 126 7.92 -15.56 -1.73
N GLY A 127 7.50 -14.35 -2.08
CA GLY A 127 8.31 -13.38 -2.81
C GLY A 127 7.87 -11.93 -2.61
N LEU A 128 8.71 -10.98 -3.01
CA LEU A 128 8.51 -9.55 -2.75
C LEU A 128 7.68 -8.81 -3.83
N GLY A 129 7.07 -9.53 -4.78
CA GLY A 129 6.30 -8.91 -5.86
C GLY A 129 5.32 -9.87 -6.54
N PRO A 130 4.44 -9.37 -7.43
CA PRO A 130 3.32 -10.13 -8.00
C PRO A 130 3.72 -11.07 -9.16
N GLY A 131 4.98 -11.52 -9.21
CA GLY A 131 5.43 -12.44 -10.25
C GLY A 131 4.64 -13.76 -10.23
N ALA A 132 4.52 -14.43 -11.38
CA ALA A 132 3.73 -15.67 -11.52
C ALA A 132 4.15 -16.82 -10.57
N GLY A 133 5.37 -16.77 -10.03
CA GLY A 133 5.87 -17.73 -9.05
C GLY A 133 5.59 -17.39 -7.58
N THR A 134 5.05 -16.20 -7.30
CA THR A 134 4.72 -15.77 -5.94
C THR A 134 3.43 -16.41 -5.50
N VAL A 135 3.46 -17.15 -4.39
CA VAL A 135 2.30 -17.81 -3.79
C VAL A 135 1.98 -17.10 -2.48
N ALA A 136 0.72 -16.74 -2.26
CA ALA A 136 0.20 -16.34 -0.96
C ALA A 136 0.00 -17.61 -0.12
N PHE A 137 0.99 -17.94 0.70
CA PHE A 137 1.00 -19.22 1.43
C PHE A 137 0.21 -19.13 2.73
N LEU A 138 0.03 -17.93 3.28
CA LEU A 138 -0.86 -17.68 4.40
C LEU A 138 -1.71 -16.47 4.07
N VAL A 139 -3.03 -16.62 4.16
CA VAL A 139 -3.98 -15.51 3.98
C VAL A 139 -4.69 -15.29 5.31
N GLY A 140 -4.47 -14.12 5.89
CA GLY A 140 -5.17 -13.66 7.07
C GLY A 140 -6.41 -12.88 6.67
N LEU A 141 -7.54 -13.22 7.27
CA LEU A 141 -8.81 -12.56 7.07
C LEU A 141 -9.37 -12.15 8.44
N ALA A 142 -10.00 -10.99 8.52
CA ALA A 142 -10.88 -10.69 9.65
C ALA A 142 -12.24 -10.17 9.16
N LEU A 143 -13.31 -10.60 9.82
CA LEU A 143 -14.69 -10.26 9.51
C LEU A 143 -15.54 -10.24 10.78
N TRP A 144 -16.66 -9.52 10.74
CA TRP A 144 -17.55 -9.42 11.90
C TRP A 144 -18.51 -10.60 11.95
N ASP A 145 -18.57 -11.26 13.11
CA ASP A 145 -19.61 -12.23 13.44
C ASP A 145 -20.75 -11.52 14.20
N GLU A 146 -21.99 -11.94 13.97
CA GLU A 146 -23.18 -11.34 14.58
C GLU A 146 -23.21 -11.54 16.10
N GLU A 147 -22.67 -12.66 16.60
CA GLU A 147 -22.75 -13.06 18.01
C GLU A 147 -21.46 -12.81 18.83
N ALA A 148 -20.27 -12.87 18.21
CA ALA A 148 -19.02 -13.12 18.96
C ALA A 148 -17.92 -12.04 18.86
N GLY A 149 -18.10 -10.98 18.07
CA GLY A 149 -17.09 -9.95 17.84
C GLY A 149 -16.29 -10.16 16.56
N LEU A 150 -14.99 -9.86 16.55
CA LEU A 150 -14.15 -9.96 15.35
C LEU A 150 -13.69 -11.42 15.19
N LEU A 151 -14.05 -12.05 14.08
CA LEU A 151 -13.58 -13.37 13.68
C LEU A 151 -12.34 -13.21 12.82
N VAL A 152 -11.22 -13.78 13.25
CA VAL A 152 -10.01 -13.90 12.43
C VAL A 152 -9.96 -15.32 11.86
N GLU A 153 -9.84 -15.42 10.55
CA GLU A 153 -9.72 -16.68 9.80
C GLU A 153 -8.39 -16.65 9.05
N GLN A 154 -7.52 -17.61 9.30
CA GLN A 154 -6.24 -17.73 8.59
C GLN A 154 -6.23 -19.02 7.78
N LEU A 155 -5.81 -18.91 6.53
CA LEU A 155 -5.85 -19.99 5.55
C LEU A 155 -4.42 -20.30 5.12
N LEU A 156 -3.96 -21.53 5.37
CA LEU A 156 -2.58 -21.95 5.13
C LEU A 156 -2.51 -22.89 3.92
N VAL A 157 -1.60 -22.60 3.00
CA VAL A 157 -1.12 -23.52 1.98
C VAL A 157 0.04 -24.30 2.59
N ARG A 158 -0.17 -25.59 2.91
CA ARG A 158 0.89 -26.42 3.52
C ARG A 158 1.88 -26.94 2.47
N GLN A 159 1.43 -27.17 1.25
CA GLN A 159 2.28 -27.56 0.13
C GLN A 159 1.98 -26.73 -1.12
N LEU A 160 3.00 -26.44 -1.91
CA LEU A 160 2.83 -25.75 -3.19
C LEU A 160 1.92 -26.59 -4.11
N GLY A 161 0.89 -25.94 -4.67
CA GLY A 161 -0.14 -26.61 -5.48
C GLY A 161 -1.46 -26.84 -4.73
N GLU A 162 -1.50 -26.68 -3.40
CA GLU A 162 -2.72 -26.83 -2.58
C GLU A 162 -3.49 -25.49 -2.39
N GLU A 163 -3.39 -24.59 -3.38
CA GLU A 163 -3.94 -23.22 -3.25
C GLU A 163 -5.44 -23.15 -3.55
N ALA A 164 -5.98 -24.09 -4.33
CA ALA A 164 -7.38 -24.07 -4.78
C ALA A 164 -8.41 -23.87 -3.65
N PRO A 165 -8.39 -24.64 -2.53
CA PRO A 165 -9.35 -24.45 -1.46
C PRO A 165 -9.18 -23.10 -0.73
N VAL A 166 -7.94 -22.62 -0.59
CA VAL A 166 -7.66 -21.29 0.01
C VAL A 166 -8.25 -20.20 -0.87
N LEU A 167 -7.97 -20.22 -2.17
CA LEU A 167 -8.44 -19.20 -3.12
C LEU A 167 -9.96 -19.21 -3.26
N ALA A 168 -10.60 -20.39 -3.24
CA ALA A 168 -12.05 -20.50 -3.24
C ALA A 168 -12.67 -19.83 -2.00
N ARG A 169 -12.12 -20.08 -0.80
CA ARG A 169 -12.57 -19.44 0.44
C ARG A 169 -12.35 -17.92 0.40
N VAL A 170 -11.19 -17.45 -0.06
CA VAL A 170 -10.92 -16.00 -0.20
C VAL A 170 -11.90 -15.34 -1.17
N ALA A 171 -12.18 -15.97 -2.32
CA ALA A 171 -13.13 -15.46 -3.30
C ALA A 171 -14.56 -15.38 -2.72
N GLU A 172 -14.99 -16.41 -1.96
CA GLU A 172 -16.28 -16.40 -1.24
C GLU A 172 -16.38 -15.21 -0.27
N ARG A 173 -15.33 -14.99 0.53
CA ARG A 173 -15.29 -13.89 1.51
C ARG A 173 -15.29 -12.52 0.85
N LEU A 174 -14.49 -12.34 -0.21
CA LEU A 174 -14.44 -11.09 -0.99
C LEU A 174 -15.78 -10.78 -1.64
N ALA A 175 -16.46 -11.79 -2.21
CA ALA A 175 -17.74 -11.61 -2.87
C ALA A 175 -18.88 -11.17 -1.92
N ARG A 176 -18.77 -11.47 -0.63
CA ARG A 176 -19.75 -11.08 0.41
C ARG A 176 -19.40 -9.76 1.11
N ALA A 177 -18.18 -9.27 0.95
CA ALA A 177 -17.72 -8.09 1.66
C ALA A 177 -18.38 -6.80 1.14
N SER A 178 -18.77 -5.91 2.04
CA SER A 178 -19.23 -4.56 1.69
C SER A 178 -18.06 -3.66 1.27
N MET A 179 -16.88 -3.89 1.87
CA MET A 179 -15.61 -3.24 1.56
C MET A 179 -14.45 -4.16 1.93
N LEU A 180 -13.36 -4.07 1.16
CA LEU A 180 -12.08 -4.68 1.49
C LEU A 180 -11.20 -3.66 2.19
N VAL A 181 -10.56 -4.07 3.28
CA VAL A 181 -9.58 -3.27 4.03
C VAL A 181 -8.25 -3.99 4.02
N THR A 182 -7.19 -3.31 3.57
CA THR A 182 -5.82 -3.84 3.62
C THR A 182 -4.83 -2.75 4.03
N PHE A 183 -3.57 -3.13 4.27
CA PHE A 183 -2.48 -2.19 4.48
C PHE A 183 -1.43 -2.39 3.37
N ASN A 184 -1.44 -1.49 2.38
CA ASN A 184 -0.64 -1.56 1.15
C ASN A 184 -1.07 -2.68 0.16
N GLY A 185 -2.23 -3.29 0.36
CA GLY A 185 -2.69 -4.40 -0.48
C GLY A 185 -3.19 -4.04 -1.87
N LYS A 186 -3.46 -2.76 -2.18
CA LYS A 186 -3.69 -2.35 -3.58
C LYS A 186 -2.46 -2.59 -4.45
N SER A 187 -1.28 -2.48 -3.85
CA SER A 187 0.01 -2.59 -4.54
C SER A 187 0.67 -3.96 -4.34
N PHE A 188 0.16 -4.80 -3.43
CA PHE A 188 0.79 -6.07 -3.06
C PHE A 188 -0.20 -7.25 -3.03
N ASP A 189 -1.03 -7.36 -1.98
CA ASP A 189 -1.89 -8.53 -1.74
C ASP A 189 -2.82 -8.83 -2.92
N MET A 190 -3.59 -7.82 -3.37
CA MET A 190 -4.57 -8.03 -4.43
C MET A 190 -3.92 -8.35 -5.79
N PRO A 191 -2.84 -7.68 -6.23
CA PRO A 191 -2.08 -8.12 -7.40
C PRO A 191 -1.62 -9.59 -7.34
N VAL A 192 -1.13 -10.06 -6.18
CA VAL A 192 -0.73 -11.47 -5.99
C VAL A 192 -1.95 -12.38 -6.10
N LEU A 193 -3.01 -12.12 -5.32
CA LEU A 193 -4.23 -12.93 -5.31
C LEU A 193 -4.90 -12.98 -6.69
N ARG A 194 -4.99 -11.87 -7.43
CA ARG A 194 -5.52 -11.85 -8.81
C ARG A 194 -4.76 -12.80 -9.73
N THR A 195 -3.43 -12.77 -9.66
CA THR A 195 -2.60 -13.68 -10.45
C THR A 195 -2.89 -15.13 -10.09
N ARG A 196 -3.01 -15.44 -8.79
CA ARG A 196 -3.34 -16.79 -8.33
C ARG A 196 -4.76 -17.24 -8.69
N PHE A 197 -5.74 -16.35 -8.64
CA PHE A 197 -7.11 -16.63 -9.09
C PHE A 197 -7.13 -17.02 -10.56
N VAL A 198 -6.43 -16.26 -11.43
CA VAL A 198 -6.33 -16.58 -12.86
C VAL A 198 -5.64 -17.94 -13.07
N MET A 199 -4.50 -18.17 -12.41
CA MET A 199 -3.74 -19.41 -12.56
C MET A 199 -4.51 -20.65 -12.09
N ASN A 200 -5.34 -20.51 -11.05
CA ASN A 200 -6.19 -21.59 -10.52
C ASN A 200 -7.59 -21.61 -11.15
N ARG A 201 -7.84 -20.81 -12.19
CA ARG A 201 -9.13 -20.73 -12.92
C ARG A 201 -10.32 -20.44 -12.00
N VAL A 202 -10.10 -19.67 -10.94
CA VAL A 202 -11.17 -19.19 -10.08
C VAL A 202 -12.04 -18.23 -10.88
N PRO A 203 -13.38 -18.39 -10.87
CA PRO A 203 -14.28 -17.51 -11.61
C PRO A 203 -14.09 -16.03 -11.25
N PRO A 204 -14.24 -15.11 -12.20
CA PRO A 204 -14.14 -13.69 -11.92
C PRO A 204 -15.27 -13.26 -10.98
N PHE A 205 -14.93 -12.44 -9.99
CA PHE A 205 -15.89 -11.80 -9.10
C PHE A 205 -15.69 -10.29 -9.12
N ARG A 206 -16.71 -9.56 -8.70
CA ARG A 206 -16.61 -8.11 -8.52
C ARG A 206 -15.87 -7.83 -7.23
N GLU A 207 -14.71 -7.20 -7.32
CA GLU A 207 -14.01 -6.74 -6.13
C GLU A 207 -14.82 -5.66 -5.40
N PRO A 208 -14.94 -5.74 -4.07
CA PRO A 208 -15.61 -4.72 -3.29
C PRO A 208 -14.79 -3.42 -3.29
N PRO A 209 -15.41 -2.26 -2.96
CA PRO A 209 -14.68 -1.03 -2.70
C PRO A 209 -13.52 -1.26 -1.72
N HIS A 210 -12.34 -0.73 -2.03
CA HIS A 210 -11.10 -1.11 -1.35
C HIS A 210 -10.49 0.08 -0.59
N LEU A 211 -10.57 0.02 0.74
CA LEU A 211 -9.90 0.93 1.65
C LEU A 211 -8.47 0.42 1.95
N ASP A 212 -7.48 1.05 1.32
CA ASP A 212 -6.07 0.78 1.61
C ASP A 212 -5.52 1.79 2.63
N LEU A 213 -5.27 1.32 3.84
CA LEU A 213 -4.93 2.13 4.99
C LEU A 213 -3.55 2.78 4.88
N VAL A 214 -2.63 2.28 4.06
CA VAL A 214 -1.30 2.89 3.93
C VAL A 214 -1.41 4.31 3.36
N HIS A 215 -2.40 4.55 2.48
CA HIS A 215 -2.63 5.86 1.89
C HIS A 215 -3.23 6.84 2.90
N VAL A 216 -4.13 6.36 3.76
CA VAL A 216 -4.71 7.15 4.84
C VAL A 216 -3.61 7.51 5.85
N ALA A 217 -2.89 6.51 6.35
CA ALA A 217 -1.83 6.67 7.34
C ALA A 217 -0.74 7.67 6.87
N ARG A 218 -0.28 7.55 5.61
CA ARG A 218 0.72 8.48 5.03
C ARG A 218 0.23 9.93 4.96
N ARG A 219 -1.07 10.17 4.80
CA ARG A 219 -1.64 11.52 4.73
C ARG A 219 -1.79 12.13 6.12
N LEU A 220 -2.36 11.37 7.04
CA LEU A 220 -2.62 11.80 8.41
C LEU A 220 -1.30 12.06 9.15
N HIS A 221 -0.41 11.06 9.14
CA HIS A 221 0.74 11.04 10.03
C HIS A 221 2.00 11.70 9.47
N LYS A 222 1.88 12.42 8.35
CA LYS A 222 3.02 13.02 7.65
C LYS A 222 3.78 14.01 8.53
N ALA A 223 3.07 14.82 9.32
CA ALA A 223 3.68 15.84 10.17
C ALA A 223 4.52 15.23 11.31
N ARG A 224 4.17 14.03 11.77
CA ARG A 224 4.92 13.26 12.77
C ARG A 224 5.99 12.34 12.16
N ASN A 225 6.11 12.32 10.82
CA ASN A 225 7.03 11.45 10.09
C ASN A 225 6.90 9.96 10.48
N ILE A 226 5.69 9.49 10.77
CA ILE A 226 5.45 8.08 11.07
C ILE A 226 5.67 7.28 9.77
N GLY A 227 6.53 6.26 9.85
CA GLY A 227 6.86 5.41 8.71
C GLY A 227 5.62 4.72 8.12
N ALA A 228 5.70 4.38 6.83
CA ALA A 228 4.59 3.77 6.09
C ALA A 228 4.47 2.24 6.25
N ARG A 229 4.88 1.70 7.40
CA ARG A 229 4.77 0.28 7.74
C ARG A 229 3.74 0.13 8.86
N LEU A 230 2.94 -0.93 8.85
CA LEU A 230 1.89 -1.15 9.85
C LEU A 230 2.45 -1.09 11.27
N GLY A 231 3.54 -1.81 11.56
CA GLY A 231 4.19 -1.77 12.88
C GLY A 231 4.67 -0.38 13.34
N ALA A 232 4.97 0.54 12.42
CA ALA A 232 5.29 1.93 12.80
C ALA A 232 4.03 2.70 13.21
N VAL A 233 2.92 2.48 12.50
CA VAL A 233 1.60 3.06 12.82
C VAL A 233 1.07 2.48 14.13
N GLU A 234 1.16 1.18 14.35
CA GLU A 234 0.77 0.54 15.61
C GLU A 234 1.43 1.18 16.83
N ARG A 235 2.76 1.29 16.81
CA ARG A 235 3.51 1.89 17.92
C ARG A 235 3.15 3.35 18.14
N ALA A 236 3.14 4.14 17.08
CA ALA A 236 3.01 5.59 17.19
C ALA A 236 1.56 6.09 17.34
N VAL A 237 0.58 5.30 16.90
CA VAL A 237 -0.83 5.71 16.82
C VAL A 237 -1.72 4.89 17.74
N LEU A 238 -1.50 3.57 17.82
CA LEU A 238 -2.24 2.69 18.71
C LEU A 238 -1.56 2.51 20.07
N GLY A 239 -0.27 2.85 20.18
CA GLY A 239 0.53 2.57 21.38
C GLY A 239 0.79 1.07 21.57
N PHE A 240 0.78 0.30 20.48
CA PHE A 240 0.92 -1.16 20.50
C PHE A 240 2.30 -1.57 19.99
N VAL A 241 3.01 -2.38 20.77
CA VAL A 241 4.30 -2.97 20.41
C VAL A 241 4.14 -4.48 20.46
N ARG A 242 4.45 -5.15 19.35
CA ARG A 242 4.42 -6.62 19.27
C ARG A 242 5.67 -7.20 19.96
N GLU A 243 5.49 -8.28 20.69
CA GLU A 243 6.59 -9.05 21.29
C GLU A 243 6.96 -10.23 20.38
N GLY A 244 8.26 -10.45 20.13
CA GLY A 244 8.74 -11.62 19.38
C GLY A 244 8.37 -11.66 17.89
N ASP A 245 8.11 -10.50 17.28
CA ASP A 245 7.62 -10.41 15.92
C ASP A 245 8.66 -10.84 14.87
N VAL A 246 8.20 -11.53 13.82
CA VAL A 246 9.07 -11.99 12.72
C VAL A 246 9.37 -10.80 11.80
N PRO A 247 10.65 -10.52 11.47
CA PRO A 247 10.95 -9.49 10.49
C PRO A 247 10.32 -9.83 9.14
N SER A 248 9.57 -8.90 8.53
CA SER A 248 8.85 -9.15 7.27
C SER A 248 9.75 -9.65 6.11
N GLY A 249 11.05 -9.35 6.14
CA GLY A 249 12.03 -9.85 5.16
C GLY A 249 12.39 -11.33 5.30
N GLU A 250 12.07 -11.95 6.45
CA GLU A 250 12.41 -13.34 6.78
C GLU A 250 11.20 -14.29 6.60
N VAL A 251 9.98 -13.74 6.50
CA VAL A 251 8.73 -14.52 6.45
C VAL A 251 8.74 -15.57 5.32
N SER A 252 9.19 -15.20 4.13
CA SER A 252 9.30 -16.15 3.01
C SER A 252 10.30 -17.27 3.28
N GLN A 253 11.39 -16.99 3.99
CA GLN A 253 12.41 -17.96 4.34
C GLN A 253 11.91 -18.95 5.40
N CYS A 254 11.10 -18.48 6.35
CA CYS A 254 10.39 -19.32 7.31
C CYS A 254 9.51 -20.37 6.62
N TYR A 255 8.72 -19.96 5.62
CA TYR A 255 7.90 -20.89 4.84
C TYR A 255 8.74 -21.87 4.01
N LEU A 256 9.79 -21.40 3.35
CA LEU A 256 10.70 -22.28 2.62
C LEU A 256 11.42 -23.27 3.55
N HIS A 257 11.73 -22.88 4.79
CA HIS A 257 12.26 -23.78 5.80
C HIS A 257 11.22 -24.85 6.17
N PHE A 258 10.00 -24.44 6.49
CA PHE A 258 8.88 -25.35 6.79
C PHE A 258 8.65 -26.37 5.66
N LEU A 259 8.66 -25.96 4.39
CA LEU A 259 8.51 -26.88 3.27
C LEU A 259 9.63 -27.93 3.17
N ARG A 260 10.85 -27.61 3.61
CA ARG A 260 11.99 -28.54 3.56
C ARG A 260 12.05 -29.47 4.76
N THR A 261 11.71 -28.97 5.94
CA THR A 261 11.95 -29.68 7.21
C THR A 261 10.68 -30.21 7.85
N ALA A 262 9.51 -29.75 7.41
CA ALA A 262 8.23 -29.92 8.07
C ALA A 262 8.23 -29.42 9.54
N ASP A 263 9.16 -28.54 9.92
CA ASP A 263 9.25 -27.99 11.28
C ASP A 263 8.20 -26.89 11.50
N PRO A 264 7.15 -27.14 12.31
CA PRO A 264 6.07 -26.18 12.50
C PRO A 264 6.53 -24.89 13.19
N ARG A 265 7.62 -24.94 13.97
CA ARG A 265 8.13 -23.76 14.71
C ARG A 265 8.52 -22.62 13.79
N ALA A 266 8.93 -22.93 12.56
CA ALA A 266 9.30 -21.92 11.57
C ALA A 266 8.13 -20.98 11.21
N LEU A 267 6.89 -21.44 11.31
CA LEU A 267 5.72 -20.65 10.92
C LEU A 267 4.91 -20.10 12.10
N LEU A 268 5.15 -20.53 13.35
CA LEU A 268 4.37 -20.06 14.50
C LEU A 268 4.36 -18.52 14.61
N GLY A 269 5.54 -17.89 14.53
CA GLY A 269 5.64 -16.42 14.57
C GLY A 269 5.02 -15.73 13.35
N VAL A 270 5.09 -16.35 12.16
CA VAL A 270 4.46 -15.83 10.93
C VAL A 270 2.93 -15.86 11.05
N VAL A 271 2.40 -16.93 11.62
CA VAL A 271 0.97 -17.11 11.85
C VAL A 271 0.44 -16.08 12.84
N ASP A 272 1.16 -15.79 13.92
CA ASP A 272 0.74 -14.74 14.86
C ASP A 272 0.94 -13.33 14.29
N HIS A 273 2.00 -13.09 13.51
CA HIS A 273 2.20 -11.82 12.78
C HIS A 273 1.01 -11.47 11.89
N ASN A 274 0.66 -12.39 10.98
CA ASN A 274 -0.44 -12.20 10.03
C ASN A 274 -1.79 -12.04 10.73
N ALA A 275 -2.01 -12.72 11.88
CA ALA A 275 -3.21 -12.49 12.68
C ALA A 275 -3.25 -11.05 13.23
N TRP A 276 -2.15 -10.56 13.80
CA TRP A 276 -2.06 -9.20 14.31
C TRP A 276 -2.25 -8.15 13.22
N ASP A 277 -1.77 -8.38 12.00
CA ASP A 277 -1.94 -7.46 10.87
C ASP A 277 -3.42 -7.16 10.61
N VAL A 278 -4.25 -8.19 10.47
CA VAL A 278 -5.70 -7.99 10.23
C VAL A 278 -6.45 -7.42 11.44
N ILE A 279 -6.03 -7.76 12.66
CA ILE A 279 -6.63 -7.23 13.90
C ILE A 279 -6.31 -5.73 14.05
N SER A 280 -5.07 -5.34 13.80
CA SER A 280 -4.62 -3.95 13.87
C SER A 280 -5.29 -3.07 12.82
N MET A 281 -5.55 -3.59 11.62
CA MET A 281 -6.33 -2.87 10.62
C MET A 281 -7.76 -2.59 11.09
N ALA A 282 -8.42 -3.53 11.79
CA ALA A 282 -9.74 -3.29 12.38
C ALA A 282 -9.70 -2.16 13.43
N ALA A 283 -8.69 -2.18 14.31
CA ALA A 283 -8.49 -1.10 15.28
C ALA A 283 -8.24 0.27 14.61
N LEU A 284 -7.45 0.31 13.53
CA LEU A 284 -7.19 1.55 12.78
C LEU A 284 -8.44 2.06 12.06
N VAL A 285 -9.26 1.18 11.47
CA VAL A 285 -10.53 1.59 10.85
C VAL A 285 -11.45 2.22 11.89
N GLY A 286 -11.53 1.63 13.09
CA GLY A 286 -12.26 2.23 14.21
C GLY A 286 -11.76 3.64 14.52
N LEU A 287 -10.46 3.78 14.80
CA LEU A 287 -9.86 5.07 15.15
C LEU A 287 -10.03 6.14 14.06
N TYR A 288 -9.84 5.77 12.79
CA TYR A 288 -9.96 6.72 11.68
C TYR A 288 -11.41 7.05 11.32
N GLY A 289 -12.35 6.20 11.71
CA GLY A 289 -13.79 6.40 11.50
C GLY A 289 -14.51 7.09 12.66
N GLU A 290 -13.83 7.37 13.77
CA GLU A 290 -14.39 8.10 14.90
C GLU A 290 -14.74 9.56 14.53
N PRO A 291 -15.75 10.17 15.17
CA PRO A 291 -15.99 11.60 15.09
C PRO A 291 -14.70 12.39 15.35
N LEU A 292 -14.47 13.43 14.55
CA LEU A 292 -13.26 14.23 14.69
C LEU A 292 -13.32 15.17 15.89
N GLU A 293 -14.53 15.57 16.33
CA GLU A 293 -14.71 16.26 17.60
C GLU A 293 -14.26 15.34 18.75
N GLY A 294 -13.28 15.80 19.55
CA GLY A 294 -12.76 15.01 20.67
C GLY A 294 -11.88 13.82 20.26
N SER A 295 -11.48 13.72 18.98
CA SER A 295 -10.64 12.63 18.49
C SER A 295 -9.32 12.48 19.27
N ALA A 296 -8.94 11.22 19.52
CA ALA A 296 -7.70 10.82 20.18
C ALA A 296 -6.44 10.92 19.28
N LEU A 297 -6.59 11.37 18.04
CA LEU A 297 -5.47 11.68 17.14
C LEU A 297 -4.65 12.85 17.68
N GLU A 298 -3.34 12.84 17.44
CA GLU A 298 -2.45 13.92 17.85
C GLU A 298 -2.73 15.22 17.06
N PRO A 299 -2.40 16.41 17.60
CA PRO A 299 -2.62 17.68 16.92
C PRO A 299 -2.02 17.71 15.51
N GLU A 300 -0.82 17.14 15.34
CA GLU A 300 -0.13 17.03 14.05
C GLU A 300 -0.84 16.09 13.07
N ASP A 301 -1.52 15.06 13.57
CA ASP A 301 -2.32 14.15 12.75
C ASP A 301 -3.59 14.84 12.26
N LEU A 302 -4.20 15.69 13.09
CA LEU A 302 -5.32 16.54 12.70
C LEU A 302 -4.93 17.51 11.59
N VAL A 303 -3.67 17.97 11.52
CA VAL A 303 -3.18 18.74 10.36
C VAL A 303 -3.26 17.91 9.08
N GLY A 304 -2.89 16.63 9.14
CA GLY A 304 -3.02 15.69 8.02
C GLY A 304 -4.48 15.44 7.63
N VAL A 305 -5.38 15.30 8.60
CA VAL A 305 -6.84 15.22 8.38
C VAL A 305 -7.35 16.47 7.68
N ALA A 306 -7.08 17.66 8.22
CA ALA A 306 -7.51 18.94 7.66
C ALA A 306 -7.05 19.13 6.20
N ARG A 307 -5.77 18.84 5.91
CA ARG A 307 -5.24 18.88 4.55
C ARG A 307 -5.94 17.89 3.61
N THR A 308 -6.32 16.72 4.12
CA THR A 308 -7.01 15.69 3.35
C THR A 308 -8.44 16.11 3.05
N LEU A 309 -9.17 16.63 4.03
CA LEU A 309 -10.53 17.18 3.85
C LEU A 309 -10.55 18.35 2.85
N LYS A 310 -9.56 19.24 2.92
CA LYS A 310 -9.37 20.33 1.93
C LYS A 310 -9.19 19.76 0.52
N ARG A 311 -8.38 18.69 0.36
CA ARG A 311 -8.20 18.02 -0.94
C ARG A 311 -9.48 17.36 -1.45
N ALA A 312 -10.32 16.87 -0.54
CA ALA A 312 -11.65 16.35 -0.86
C ALA A 312 -12.68 17.45 -1.18
N GLY A 313 -12.32 18.73 -1.03
CA GLY A 313 -13.21 19.88 -1.30
C GLY A 313 -14.04 20.34 -0.09
N TYR A 314 -13.91 19.70 1.07
CA TYR A 314 -14.68 20.01 2.28
C TYR A 314 -13.99 21.11 3.09
N ASN A 315 -13.87 22.30 2.51
CA ASN A 315 -13.09 23.41 3.06
C ASN A 315 -13.61 23.93 4.41
N ASP A 316 -14.90 23.83 4.65
CA ASP A 316 -15.52 24.27 5.91
C ASP A 316 -15.08 23.39 7.07
N ARG A 317 -15.39 22.10 6.97
CA ARG A 317 -14.94 21.06 7.90
C ARG A 317 -13.41 21.00 8.03
N ALA A 318 -12.68 21.13 6.92
CA ALA A 318 -11.22 21.13 6.93
C ALA A 318 -10.62 22.20 7.86
N PHE A 319 -11.23 23.38 7.92
CA PHE A 319 -10.74 24.45 8.78
C PHE A 319 -11.13 24.25 10.23
N GLU A 320 -12.32 23.74 10.52
CA GLU A 320 -12.72 23.39 11.89
C GLU A 320 -11.68 22.44 12.50
N ILE A 321 -11.25 21.45 11.72
CA ILE A 321 -10.18 20.53 12.14
C ILE A 321 -8.82 21.22 12.23
N ALA A 322 -8.47 22.10 11.28
CA ALA A 322 -7.22 22.85 11.35
C ALA A 322 -7.17 23.81 12.55
N ASP A 323 -8.30 24.39 12.91
CA ASP A 323 -8.46 25.29 14.04
C ASP A 323 -8.35 24.53 15.36
N ALA A 324 -9.04 23.38 15.47
CA ALA A 324 -8.89 22.46 16.59
C ALA A 324 -7.44 21.96 16.74
N ALA A 325 -6.76 21.64 15.63
CA ALA A 325 -5.35 21.27 15.64
C ALA A 325 -4.46 22.39 16.19
N CYS A 326 -4.68 23.64 15.75
CA CYS A 326 -3.95 24.80 16.26
C CYS A 326 -4.21 25.03 17.76
N ALA A 327 -5.48 24.94 18.20
CA ALA A 327 -5.86 25.08 19.60
C ALA A 327 -5.22 24.01 20.50
N ARG A 328 -4.95 22.82 19.94
CA ARG A 328 -4.26 21.72 20.61
C ARG A 328 -2.74 21.74 20.46
N GLY A 329 -2.16 22.79 19.87
CA GLY A 329 -0.70 22.97 19.81
C GLY A 329 0.01 22.33 18.62
N ALA A 330 -0.64 22.14 17.47
CA ALA A 330 -0.02 21.58 16.25
C ALA A 330 1.13 22.43 15.61
N GLY A 331 1.56 23.50 16.28
CA GLY A 331 2.67 24.37 15.88
C GLY A 331 2.54 24.99 14.49
N ASP A 332 3.68 25.32 13.88
CA ASP A 332 3.77 25.96 12.57
C ASP A 332 3.10 25.16 11.45
N ALA A 333 3.12 23.82 11.55
CA ALA A 333 2.48 22.94 10.58
C ALA A 333 0.95 23.11 10.59
N GLY A 334 0.35 23.28 11.78
CA GLY A 334 -1.07 23.57 11.96
C GLY A 334 -1.44 24.95 11.44
N VAL A 335 -0.70 25.98 11.85
CA VAL A 335 -0.93 27.37 11.40
C VAL A 335 -0.85 27.48 9.89
N ARG A 336 0.15 26.85 9.26
CA ARG A 336 0.25 26.80 7.79
C ARG A 336 -0.97 26.15 7.15
N ALA A 337 -1.42 25.02 7.67
CA ALA A 337 -2.60 24.33 7.11
C ALA A 337 -3.86 25.20 7.25
N ARG A 338 -4.09 25.82 8.41
CA ARG A 338 -5.23 26.71 8.64
C ARG A 338 -5.20 27.91 7.70
N ALA A 339 -4.03 28.53 7.50
CA ALA A 339 -3.86 29.64 6.56
C ALA A 339 -4.22 29.26 5.11
N GLU A 340 -3.73 28.11 4.64
CA GLU A 340 -4.02 27.61 3.29
C GLU A 340 -5.50 27.25 3.09
N ILE A 341 -6.15 26.71 4.13
CA ILE A 341 -7.58 26.35 4.10
C ILE A 341 -8.46 27.60 4.19
N ALA A 342 -8.10 28.57 5.04
CA ALA A 342 -8.74 29.88 5.11
C ALA A 342 -8.69 30.60 3.75
N LYS A 343 -7.55 30.53 3.06
CA LYS A 343 -7.45 31.05 1.69
C LYS A 343 -8.39 30.32 0.72
N ALA A 344 -8.49 28.98 0.84
CA ALA A 344 -9.35 28.16 -0.03
C ALA A 344 -10.85 28.42 0.17
N ARG A 345 -11.30 28.75 1.40
CA ARG A 345 -12.68 29.17 1.67
C ARG A 345 -12.98 30.62 1.29
N GLY A 346 -11.95 31.41 0.97
CA GLY A 346 -12.08 32.85 0.70
C GLY A 346 -11.92 33.77 1.93
N ASP A 347 -11.64 33.23 3.11
CA ASP A 347 -11.32 33.99 4.32
C ASP A 347 -9.87 34.49 4.28
N LYS A 348 -9.66 35.52 3.47
CA LYS A 348 -8.34 36.13 3.25
C LYS A 348 -7.82 36.87 4.48
N ALA A 349 -8.71 37.31 5.37
CA ALA A 349 -8.32 38.00 6.60
C ALA A 349 -7.67 37.01 7.58
N ARG A 350 -8.30 35.85 7.81
CA ARG A 350 -7.68 34.78 8.60
C ARG A 350 -6.40 34.26 7.97
N ALA A 351 -6.41 34.03 6.66
CA ALA A 351 -5.21 33.57 5.94
C ALA A 351 -4.04 34.54 6.12
N LEU A 352 -4.28 35.85 6.02
CA LEU A 352 -3.26 36.88 6.23
C LEU A 352 -2.70 36.81 7.66
N ALA A 353 -3.58 36.80 8.67
CA ALA A 353 -3.15 36.74 10.07
C ALA A 353 -2.32 35.49 10.38
N ASP A 354 -2.72 34.31 9.88
CA ASP A 354 -1.99 33.07 10.12
C ASP A 354 -0.64 33.03 9.38
N PHE A 355 -0.57 33.56 8.15
CA PHE A 355 0.71 33.66 7.44
C PHE A 355 1.64 34.71 8.05
N GLU A 356 1.12 35.81 8.62
CA GLU A 356 1.92 36.80 9.37
C GLU A 356 2.51 36.16 10.64
N ALA A 357 1.69 35.43 11.40
CA ALA A 357 2.14 34.68 12.57
C ALA A 357 3.23 33.66 12.20
N LEU A 358 3.05 32.95 11.10
CA LEU A 358 4.03 31.96 10.61
C LEU A 358 5.33 32.61 10.12
N ALA A 359 5.27 33.79 9.48
CA ALA A 359 6.47 34.51 9.05
C ALA A 359 7.28 35.08 10.23
N ALA A 360 6.66 35.24 11.40
CA ALA A 360 7.35 35.61 12.62
C ALA A 360 8.12 34.44 13.25
N SER A 361 7.70 33.19 13.02
CA SER A 361 8.37 31.98 13.55
C SER A 361 9.31 31.30 12.56
N VAL A 362 9.04 31.37 11.25
CA VAL A 362 9.77 30.62 10.22
C VAL A 362 10.16 31.50 9.03
N ASP A 363 11.44 31.50 8.70
CA ASP A 363 11.97 32.12 7.47
C ASP A 363 11.76 31.20 6.24
N ASP A 364 10.55 31.19 5.69
CA ASP A 364 10.17 30.34 4.55
C ASP A 364 9.76 31.18 3.32
N ALA A 365 10.46 30.96 2.20
CA ALA A 365 10.23 31.68 0.95
C ALA A 365 8.80 31.48 0.39
N SER A 366 8.20 30.30 0.60
CA SER A 366 6.82 30.02 0.20
C SER A 366 5.79 30.79 1.03
N VAL A 367 6.08 31.05 2.31
CA VAL A 367 5.24 31.90 3.18
C VAL A 367 5.33 33.35 2.74
N ARG A 368 6.54 33.84 2.45
CA ARG A 368 6.73 35.19 1.89
C ARG A 368 5.96 35.38 0.58
N LEU A 369 5.95 34.37 -0.28
CA LEU A 369 5.18 34.40 -1.52
C LEU A 369 3.67 34.56 -1.27
N GLU A 370 3.11 33.80 -0.34
CA GLU A 370 1.69 33.87 -0.01
C GLU A 370 1.31 35.20 0.65
N LEU A 371 2.14 35.71 1.58
CA LEU A 371 1.97 37.03 2.15
C LEU A 371 2.04 38.14 1.09
N ALA A 372 2.99 38.08 0.16
CA ALA A 372 3.11 39.07 -0.90
C ALA A 372 1.83 39.12 -1.77
N LYS A 373 1.23 37.98 -2.08
CA LYS A 373 -0.04 37.90 -2.80
C LYS A 373 -1.20 38.48 -1.98
N LEU A 374 -1.27 38.17 -0.68
CA LEU A 374 -2.33 38.67 0.19
C LEU A 374 -2.24 40.18 0.40
N TYR A 375 -1.05 40.71 0.64
CA TYR A 375 -0.84 42.16 0.72
C TYR A 375 -1.14 42.87 -0.60
N GLU A 376 -0.71 42.32 -1.74
CA GLU A 376 -0.98 42.92 -3.06
C GLU A 376 -2.49 42.94 -3.39
N HIS A 377 -3.18 41.80 -3.19
CA HIS A 377 -4.52 41.61 -3.74
C HIS A 377 -5.65 41.83 -2.73
N HIS A 378 -5.44 41.49 -1.46
CA HIS A 378 -6.44 41.62 -0.40
C HIS A 378 -6.26 42.91 0.40
N ALA A 379 -5.11 43.12 1.04
CA ALA A 379 -4.87 44.28 1.90
C ALA A 379 -4.55 45.58 1.12
N LYS A 380 -4.25 45.47 -0.18
CA LYS A 380 -3.86 46.59 -1.06
C LYS A 380 -2.65 47.37 -0.53
N ASP A 381 -1.72 46.66 0.10
CA ASP A 381 -0.45 47.17 0.59
C ASP A 381 0.68 46.70 -0.34
N ALA A 382 0.95 47.51 -1.38
CA ALA A 382 2.00 47.20 -2.34
C ALA A 382 3.40 47.30 -1.74
N ALA A 383 3.59 48.09 -0.68
CA ALA A 383 4.90 48.31 -0.07
C ALA A 383 5.33 47.07 0.74
N ARG A 384 4.45 46.55 1.59
CA ARG A 384 4.71 45.28 2.30
C ARG A 384 4.86 44.11 1.33
N ALA A 385 4.03 44.07 0.29
CA ALA A 385 4.17 43.05 -0.74
C ALA A 385 5.53 43.10 -1.44
N LEU A 386 6.03 44.30 -1.77
CA LEU A 386 7.33 44.48 -2.42
C LEU A 386 8.47 44.02 -1.51
N ALA A 387 8.47 44.43 -0.25
CA ALA A 387 9.50 44.04 0.73
C ALA A 387 9.64 42.52 0.85
N LEU A 388 8.53 41.78 0.86
CA LEU A 388 8.55 40.32 0.90
C LEU A 388 9.10 39.68 -0.39
N VAL A 389 8.83 40.29 -1.55
CA VAL A 389 9.35 39.82 -2.85
C VAL A 389 10.86 40.06 -2.94
N GLU A 390 11.33 41.19 -2.45
CA GLU A 390 12.76 41.54 -2.37
C GLU A 390 13.51 40.61 -1.40
N ALA A 391 12.90 40.26 -0.27
CA ALA A 391 13.40 39.25 0.68
C ALA A 391 13.41 37.81 0.13
N GLY A 392 12.89 37.58 -1.09
CA GLY A 392 12.99 36.32 -1.82
C GLY A 392 11.82 35.36 -1.58
N THR A 393 11.09 35.02 -2.64
CA THR A 393 9.83 34.24 -2.59
C THR A 393 9.95 32.81 -3.12
N GLY A 394 11.16 32.35 -3.46
CA GLY A 394 11.38 31.04 -4.08
C GLY A 394 10.82 30.93 -5.51
N GLU A 395 10.22 31.99 -6.04
CA GLU A 395 9.81 32.07 -7.45
C GLU A 395 11.05 32.11 -8.37
N LYS A 396 10.90 31.66 -9.62
CA LYS A 396 11.93 31.83 -10.66
C LYS A 396 12.32 33.31 -10.79
N ALA A 397 13.60 33.58 -11.04
CA ALA A 397 14.17 34.93 -11.06
C ALA A 397 13.35 35.92 -11.92
N ASP A 398 12.97 35.54 -13.14
CA ASP A 398 12.20 36.39 -14.05
C ASP A 398 10.81 36.74 -13.50
N ARG A 399 10.13 35.77 -12.88
CA ARG A 399 8.80 35.99 -12.28
C ARG A 399 8.89 36.92 -11.08
N ARG A 400 9.92 36.72 -10.25
CA ARG A 400 10.20 37.58 -9.10
C ARG A 400 10.50 39.01 -9.55
N ALA A 401 11.35 39.19 -10.55
CA ALA A 401 11.70 40.50 -11.11
C ALA A 401 10.47 41.21 -11.71
N HIS A 402 9.64 40.49 -12.47
CA HIS A 402 8.41 41.04 -13.04
C HIS A 402 7.42 41.47 -11.94
N ARG A 403 7.24 40.66 -10.88
CA ARG A 403 6.39 40.99 -9.74
C ARG A 403 6.91 42.22 -9.00
N ALA A 404 8.22 42.27 -8.71
CA ALA A 404 8.86 43.40 -8.03
C ALA A 404 8.66 44.70 -8.82
N ALA A 405 8.93 44.69 -10.13
CA ALA A 405 8.73 45.86 -10.98
C ALA A 405 7.26 46.32 -11.02
N ARG A 406 6.31 45.37 -11.04
CA ARG A 406 4.87 45.70 -10.97
C ARG A 406 4.49 46.33 -9.63
N LEU A 407 5.01 45.80 -8.52
CA LEU A 407 4.73 46.32 -7.18
C LEU A 407 5.38 47.69 -6.94
N ALA A 408 6.62 47.90 -7.40
CA ALA A 408 7.30 49.20 -7.34
C ALA A 408 6.48 50.31 -8.02
N ARG A 409 5.98 50.06 -9.24
CA ARG A 409 5.06 51.00 -9.93
C ARG A 409 3.79 51.31 -9.14
N LYS A 410 3.24 50.32 -8.42
CA LYS A 410 2.05 50.51 -7.56
C LYS A 410 2.37 51.35 -6.31
N VAL A 411 3.56 51.18 -5.73
CA VAL A 411 4.02 51.99 -4.59
C VAL A 411 4.19 53.45 -5.01
N GLU A 412 4.86 53.70 -6.15
CA GLU A 412 5.07 55.04 -6.70
C GLU A 412 3.74 55.75 -6.96
N ALA A 413 2.80 55.11 -7.67
CA ALA A 413 1.50 55.70 -8.01
C ALA A 413 0.65 56.08 -6.77
N LYS A 414 0.75 55.31 -5.69
CA LYS A 414 0.06 55.59 -4.42
C LYS A 414 0.70 56.77 -3.67
N GLY A 415 2.02 56.92 -3.78
CA GLY A 415 2.78 58.05 -3.23
C GLY A 415 2.52 59.37 -3.96
N THR A 416 2.24 59.35 -5.26
CA THR A 416 1.88 60.55 -6.04
C THR A 416 0.45 61.02 -5.77
N SER A 417 -0.49 60.10 -5.55
CA SER A 417 -1.89 60.43 -5.26
C SER A 417 -2.12 61.02 -3.86
N GLY A 418 -1.21 60.78 -2.91
CA GLY A 418 -1.28 61.34 -1.54
C GLY A 418 -0.66 62.73 -1.36
N LYS A 419 -0.01 63.29 -2.39
CA LYS A 419 0.65 64.61 -2.35
C LYS A 419 -0.16 65.75 -2.99
N LEU A 420 -1.42 65.51 -3.33
CA LEU A 420 -2.30 66.43 -4.06
C LEU A 420 -3.42 67.07 -3.21
N TRP A 421 -3.22 67.22 -1.90
CA TRP A 421 -4.14 67.94 -1.01
C TRP A 421 -3.44 69.08 -0.30
#